data_AF-A0A6G0MY67-F1
#
_entry.id   AF-A0A6G0MY67-F1
#
_cell.length_a   1.000
_cell.length_b   1.000
_cell.length_c   1.000
_cell.angle_alpha   90.00
_cell.angle_beta   90.00
_cell.angle_gamma   90.00
#
_symmetry.space_group_name_H-M   'P 1'
#
loop_
_entity.id
_entity.type
_entity.pdbx_description
1 polymer ?
#
loop_
_entity_poly.entity_id
_entity_poly.type
_entity_poly.pdbx_seq_one_letter_code
_entity_poly.pdbx_strand_id
1 'polypeptide(L)'
;MFAFIVDDILVIDLACGFGWCGSPAWYFLPGALINGLYENAVLTPPVSLQPPLSGLFWCDDHTCIEVDRGMRCVIANLALRRAINTVLGPSAINERKFTNWSNNRACTGTRMGYKSGHRHDTAR
;
A
#
# COMPACT_ATOMS: atom_id res chain seq x y z
N MET A 1 21.27 -0.04 5.65
CA MET A 1 22.59 0.49 6.00
C MET A 1 23.42 0.67 4.75
N PHE A 2 23.94 1.87 4.53
CA PHE A 2 24.91 2.15 3.47
C PHE A 2 25.95 3.13 4.02
N ALA A 3 27.13 3.15 3.41
CA ALA A 3 28.22 4.00 3.84
C ALA A 3 28.77 4.77 2.65
N PHE A 4 29.15 6.02 2.89
CA PHE A 4 29.79 6.89 1.91
C PHE A 4 30.81 7.79 2.61
N ILE A 5 31.76 8.30 1.82
CA ILE A 5 32.81 9.18 2.31
C ILE A 5 32.47 10.60 1.89
N VAL A 6 32.52 11.53 2.84
CA VAL A 6 32.46 12.98 2.60
C VAL A 6 33.75 13.58 3.12
N ASP A 7 34.56 14.15 2.23
CA ASP A 7 35.93 14.56 2.50
C ASP A 7 36.74 13.40 3.10
N ASP A 8 37.17 13.49 4.36
CA ASP A 8 37.88 12.46 5.11
C ASP A 8 37.01 11.77 6.18
N ILE A 9 35.68 11.93 6.11
CA ILE A 9 34.73 11.40 7.09
C ILE A 9 33.94 10.24 6.49
N LEU A 10 34.00 9.08 7.15
CA LEU A 10 33.12 7.94 6.86
C LEU A 10 31.76 8.16 7.53
N VAL A 11 30.73 8.37 6.71
CA VAL A 11 29.35 8.45 7.17
C VAL A 11 28.68 7.10 6.93
N ILE A 12 28.14 6.53 8.01
CA ILE A 12 27.33 5.30 7.95
C ILE A 12 25.90 5.69 8.26
N ASP A 13 25.02 5.56 7.26
CA ASP A 13 23.59 5.69 7.47
C ASP A 13 23.03 4.32 7.87
N LEU A 14 22.48 4.26 9.08
CA LEU A 14 21.84 3.06 9.61
C LEU A 14 20.44 2.86 9.02
N ALA A 15 19.82 3.91 8.49
CA ALA A 15 18.57 3.83 7.76
C ALA A 15 18.80 3.31 6.33
N CYS A 16 17.69 2.98 5.66
CA CYS A 16 17.71 2.75 4.23
C CYS A 16 17.60 4.10 3.53
N GLY A 17 18.60 4.47 2.73
CA GLY A 17 18.63 5.75 2.04
C GLY A 17 17.82 5.73 0.75
N PHE A 18 17.20 6.86 0.44
CA PHE A 18 16.61 7.08 -0.87
C PHE A 18 17.72 7.22 -1.94
N GLY A 19 17.51 6.65 -3.12
CA GLY A 19 18.43 6.78 -4.26
C GLY A 19 19.53 5.70 -4.36
N TRP A 20 19.63 4.78 -3.40
CA TRP A 20 20.53 3.63 -3.50
C TRP A 20 19.86 2.46 -4.22
N CYS A 21 20.52 1.85 -5.20
CA CYS A 21 19.95 0.73 -5.98
C CYS A 21 19.55 -0.49 -5.13
N GLY A 22 20.14 -0.66 -3.94
CA GLY A 22 19.78 -1.73 -3.01
C GLY A 22 18.60 -1.41 -2.10
N SER A 23 18.18 -0.14 -2.00
CA SER A 23 17.13 0.26 -1.06
C SER A 23 15.75 -0.35 -1.32
N PRO A 24 15.31 -0.59 -2.58
CA PRO A 24 14.01 -1.22 -2.85
C PRO A 24 13.83 -2.57 -2.13
N ALA A 25 14.88 -3.40 -2.10
CA ALA A 25 14.83 -4.70 -1.44
C ALA A 25 14.62 -4.59 0.08
N TRP A 26 15.12 -3.54 0.71
CA TRP A 26 14.93 -3.30 2.15
C TRP A 26 13.53 -2.77 2.47
N TYR A 27 12.93 -1.96 1.58
CA TYR A 27 11.55 -1.50 1.74
C TYR A 27 10.52 -2.60 1.41
N PHE A 28 10.91 -3.62 0.64
CA PHE A 28 10.03 -4.75 0.34
C PHE A 28 9.53 -5.47 1.60
N LEU A 29 10.39 -5.72 2.58
CA LEU A 29 10.02 -6.46 3.79
C LEU A 29 8.90 -5.77 4.61
N PRO A 30 9.03 -4.48 5.00
CA PRO A 30 7.93 -3.80 5.69
C PRO A 30 6.71 -3.66 4.78
N GLY A 31 6.87 -3.42 3.48
CA GLY A 31 5.75 -3.41 2.53
C GLY A 31 4.96 -4.72 2.51
N ALA A 32 5.65 -5.86 2.46
CA ALA A 32 5.03 -7.17 2.48
C ALA A 32 4.25 -7.42 3.79
N LEU A 33 4.84 -7.03 4.93
CA LEU A 33 4.19 -7.17 6.24
C LEU A 33 2.94 -6.28 6.36
N ILE A 34 3.03 -5.03 5.89
CA ILE A 34 1.89 -4.10 5.86
C ILE A 34 0.77 -4.66 4.99
N ASN A 35 1.09 -5.17 3.80
CA ASN A 35 0.08 -5.77 2.91
C ASN A 35 -0.57 -7.00 3.55
N GLY A 36 0.21 -7.88 4.19
CA GLY A 36 -0.32 -9.03 4.91
C GLY A 36 -1.27 -8.66 6.04
N LEU A 37 -0.94 -7.63 6.83
CA LEU A 37 -1.83 -7.10 7.88
C LEU A 37 -3.08 -6.43 7.31
N TYR A 38 -2.96 -5.75 6.16
CA TYR A 38 -4.07 -5.14 5.45
C TYR A 38 -5.06 -6.18 4.93
N GLU A 39 -4.59 -7.24 4.25
CA GLU A 39 -5.45 -8.30 3.70
C GLU A 39 -6.14 -9.11 4.81
N ASN A 40 -5.46 -9.29 5.95
CA ASN A 40 -6.00 -9.99 7.12
C ASN A 40 -6.63 -9.03 8.16
N ALA A 41 -7.08 -7.85 7.73
CA ALA A 41 -7.67 -6.88 8.64
C ALA A 41 -8.93 -7.42 9.34
N VAL A 42 -8.98 -7.24 10.66
CA VAL A 42 -10.10 -7.64 11.52
C VAL A 42 -10.81 -6.39 12.04
N LEU A 43 -12.15 -6.39 11.99
CA LEU A 43 -12.96 -5.30 12.55
C LEU A 43 -13.04 -5.38 14.08
N THR A 44 -13.59 -4.36 14.73
CA THR A 44 -13.89 -4.40 16.17
C THR A 44 -15.42 -4.26 16.34
N PRO A 45 -16.14 -5.23 16.96
CA PRO A 45 -15.68 -6.52 17.48
C PRO A 45 -15.06 -7.43 16.39
N PRO A 46 -14.23 -8.42 16.76
CA PRO A 46 -13.45 -9.22 15.81
C PRO A 46 -14.33 -9.99 14.85
N VAL A 47 -14.54 -9.40 13.68
CA VAL A 47 -15.22 -9.99 12.53
C VAL A 47 -14.28 -9.87 11.35
N SER A 48 -13.94 -11.02 10.77
CA SER A 48 -13.16 -11.07 9.53
C SER A 48 -13.98 -10.52 8.37
N LEU A 49 -13.34 -9.70 7.53
CA LEU A 49 -13.97 -9.17 6.33
C LEU A 49 -14.19 -10.28 5.31
N GLN A 50 -15.39 -10.35 4.77
CA GLN A 50 -15.77 -11.30 3.71
C GLN A 50 -16.30 -10.52 2.50
N PRO A 51 -15.62 -10.59 1.33
CA PRO A 51 -14.27 -11.13 1.14
C PRO A 51 -13.20 -10.30 1.87
N PRO A 52 -11.99 -10.86 2.11
CA PRO A 52 -10.84 -10.11 2.62
C PRO A 52 -10.55 -8.86 1.80
N LEU A 53 -9.80 -7.92 2.37
CA LEU A 53 -9.30 -6.78 1.61
C LEU A 53 -8.25 -7.25 0.61
N SER A 54 -8.12 -6.55 -0.52
CA SER A 54 -7.18 -6.88 -1.58
C SER A 54 -6.28 -5.69 -1.89
N GLY A 55 -4.98 -5.94 -1.92
CA GLY A 55 -3.97 -4.93 -2.15
C GLY A 55 -2.82 -5.46 -2.99
N LEU A 56 -2.22 -4.57 -3.75
CA LEU A 56 -0.91 -4.78 -4.35
C LEU A 56 0.08 -3.88 -3.62
N PHE A 57 1.33 -4.33 -3.52
CA PHE A 57 2.40 -3.50 -3.00
C PHE A 57 3.65 -3.63 -3.84
N TRP A 58 4.44 -2.56 -3.86
CA TRP A 58 5.79 -2.55 -4.42
C TRP A 58 6.66 -1.69 -3.52
N CYS A 59 7.62 -2.31 -2.84
CA CYS A 59 8.46 -1.62 -1.84
C CYS A 59 7.59 -0.93 -0.78
N ASP A 60 7.53 0.40 -0.77
CA ASP A 60 6.72 1.23 0.13
C ASP A 60 5.39 1.70 -0.48
N ASP A 61 5.16 1.50 -1.77
CA ASP A 61 3.92 1.86 -2.44
C ASP A 61 2.84 0.80 -2.22
N HIS A 62 1.69 1.22 -1.71
CA HIS A 62 0.51 0.37 -1.52
C HIS A 62 -0.63 0.81 -2.43
N THR A 63 -1.19 -0.14 -3.17
CA THR A 63 -2.37 0.04 -4.03
C THR A 63 -3.50 -0.84 -3.53
N CYS A 64 -4.46 -0.24 -2.82
CA CYS A 64 -5.67 -0.93 -2.36
C CYS A 64 -6.69 -1.05 -3.50
N ILE A 65 -7.32 -2.22 -3.63
CA ILE A 65 -8.29 -2.52 -4.69
C ILE A 65 -9.56 -3.05 -4.02
N GLU A 66 -10.63 -2.26 -4.05
CA GLU A 66 -11.88 -2.63 -3.39
C GLU A 66 -13.09 -2.30 -4.25
N VAL A 67 -14.14 -3.11 -4.07
CA VAL A 67 -15.47 -2.81 -4.62
C VAL A 67 -16.08 -1.71 -3.75
N ASP A 68 -16.54 -0.63 -4.39
CA ASP A 68 -17.21 0.48 -3.72
C ASP A 68 -18.62 0.06 -3.26
N ARG A 69 -18.67 -0.67 -2.13
CA ARG A 69 -19.89 -1.17 -1.52
C ARG A 69 -19.87 -0.88 -0.02
N GLY A 70 -20.85 -0.11 0.44
CA GLY A 70 -21.00 0.21 1.86
C GLY A 70 -19.75 0.91 2.40
N MET A 71 -19.24 0.44 3.54
CA MET A 71 -18.07 1.04 4.20
C MET A 71 -16.74 0.46 3.73
N ARG A 72 -16.71 -0.36 2.66
CA ARG A 72 -15.53 -1.15 2.30
C ARG A 72 -14.29 -0.30 2.02
N CYS A 73 -14.43 0.76 1.22
CA CYS A 73 -13.34 1.71 0.94
C CYS A 73 -12.87 2.48 2.20
N VAL A 74 -13.78 2.78 3.12
CA VAL A 74 -13.46 3.43 4.40
C VAL A 74 -12.70 2.48 5.32
N ILE A 75 -13.15 1.23 5.40
CA ILE A 75 -12.49 0.16 6.17
C ILE A 75 -11.10 -0.09 5.61
N ALA A 76 -10.93 -0.16 4.29
CA ALA A 76 -9.63 -0.31 3.65
C ALA A 76 -8.67 0.84 4.00
N ASN A 77 -9.14 2.09 3.94
CA ASN A 77 -8.35 3.26 4.34
C ASN A 77 -7.88 3.18 5.80
N LEU A 78 -8.74 2.71 6.71
CA LEU A 78 -8.41 2.55 8.12
C LEU A 78 -7.47 1.36 8.36
N ALA A 79 -7.71 0.24 7.68
CA ALA A 79 -6.89 -0.96 7.77
C ALA A 79 -5.46 -0.69 7.33
N LEU A 80 -5.26 0.01 6.20
CA LEU A 80 -3.92 0.36 5.71
C LEU A 80 -3.19 1.28 6.71
N ARG A 81 -3.86 2.30 7.26
CA ARG A 81 -3.26 3.18 8.28
C ARG A 81 -2.88 2.42 9.54
N ARG A 82 -3.73 1.49 9.99
CA ARG A 82 -3.42 0.62 11.14
C ARG A 82 -2.22 -0.28 10.85
N ALA A 83 -2.15 -0.89 9.66
CA ALA A 83 -1.03 -1.73 9.26
C ALA A 83 0.29 -0.94 9.21
N ILE A 84 0.30 0.24 8.58
CA ILE A 84 1.47 1.13 8.55
C ILE A 84 1.89 1.52 9.98
N ASN A 85 0.93 1.93 10.82
CA ASN A 85 1.20 2.31 12.21
C ASN A 85 1.82 1.15 13.02
N THR A 86 1.34 -0.08 12.82
CA THR A 86 1.85 -1.27 13.51
C THR A 86 3.28 -1.60 13.08
N VAL A 87 3.62 -1.46 11.80
CA VAL A 87 4.93 -1.89 11.27
C VAL A 87 5.99 -0.80 11.38
N LEU A 88 5.64 0.46 11.07
CA LEU A 88 6.58 1.57 10.93
C LEU A 88 6.35 2.68 11.96
N GLY A 89 5.26 2.61 12.74
CA GLY A 89 4.89 3.64 13.69
C GLY A 89 4.07 4.80 13.07
N PRO A 90 3.55 5.70 13.92
CA PRO A 90 2.59 6.72 13.49
C PRO A 90 3.22 7.80 12.60
N SER A 91 4.52 8.06 12.73
CA SER A 91 5.25 9.05 11.92
C SER A 91 5.41 8.62 10.46
N ALA A 92 5.20 7.34 10.14
CA ALA A 92 5.28 6.83 8.77
C ALA A 92 4.01 7.14 7.94
N ILE A 93 2.91 7.54 8.59
CA ILE A 93 1.66 7.88 7.87
C ILE A 93 1.79 9.27 7.25
N ASN A 94 2.02 9.30 5.94
CA ASN A 94 2.05 10.52 5.16
C ASN A 94 0.69 10.77 4.49
N GLU A 95 -0.22 11.47 5.18
CA GLU A 95 -1.56 11.77 4.69
C GLU A 95 -1.58 12.52 3.34
N ARG A 96 -0.50 13.24 2.98
CA ARG A 96 -0.40 13.92 1.68
C ARG A 96 -0.20 12.97 0.50
N LYS A 97 0.30 11.76 0.76
CA LYS A 97 0.51 10.71 -0.26
C LYS A 97 -0.70 9.79 -0.44
N PHE A 98 -1.65 9.81 0.49
CA PHE A 98 -2.90 9.08 0.31
C PHE A 98 -3.72 9.75 -0.79
N THR A 99 -4.30 8.92 -1.65
CA THR A 99 -5.04 9.37 -2.80
C THR A 99 -6.50 8.90 -2.67
N ASN A 100 -7.43 9.70 -3.17
CA ASN A 100 -8.87 9.36 -3.13
C ASN A 100 -9.17 8.04 -3.85
N TRP A 101 -10.32 7.42 -3.63
CA TRP A 101 -10.69 6.24 -4.43
C TRP A 101 -11.03 6.63 -5.87
N SER A 102 -10.67 5.80 -6.85
CA SER A 102 -10.94 6.06 -8.26
C SER A 102 -10.99 4.78 -9.08
N ASN A 103 -11.89 4.71 -10.06
CA ASN A 103 -12.03 3.55 -10.98
C ASN A 103 -10.96 3.51 -12.08
N ASN A 104 -10.11 4.53 -12.17
CA ASN A 104 -9.05 4.64 -13.16
C ASN A 104 -7.87 5.40 -12.55
N ARG A 105 -6.73 4.73 -12.38
CA ARG A 105 -5.53 5.31 -11.76
C ARG A 105 -4.25 4.77 -12.36
N ALA A 106 -3.25 5.63 -12.48
CA ALA A 106 -1.87 5.21 -12.64
C ALA A 106 -1.26 4.87 -11.27
N CYS A 107 -0.84 3.62 -11.08
CA CYS A 107 -0.10 3.14 -9.91
C CYS A 107 1.17 2.46 -10.42
N THR A 108 2.32 2.71 -9.76
CA THR A 108 3.58 1.99 -10.05
C THR A 108 3.96 1.94 -11.54
N GLY A 109 3.70 3.02 -12.28
CA GLY A 109 3.99 3.11 -13.73
C GLY A 109 2.99 2.41 -14.64
N THR A 110 1.93 1.79 -14.11
CA THR A 110 0.87 1.12 -14.87
C THR A 110 -0.49 1.79 -14.64
N ARG A 111 -1.37 1.74 -15.65
CA ARG A 111 -2.73 2.29 -15.52
C ARG A 111 -3.71 1.16 -15.21
N MET A 112 -4.29 1.20 -14.02
CA MET A 112 -5.33 0.29 -13.57
C MET A 112 -6.70 0.91 -13.84
N GLY A 113 -7.61 0.13 -14.43
CA GLY A 113 -8.94 0.60 -14.78
C GLY A 113 -9.97 -0.51 -14.61
N TYR A 114 -11.19 -0.11 -14.27
CA TYR A 114 -12.34 -1.01 -14.25
C TYR A 114 -12.70 -1.45 -15.68
N LYS A 115 -12.69 -2.75 -15.95
CA LYS A 115 -13.30 -3.31 -17.17
C LYS A 115 -14.79 -3.48 -16.93
N SER A 116 -15.63 -2.63 -17.53
CA SER A 116 -17.06 -2.92 -17.61
C SER A 116 -17.26 -4.18 -18.46
N GLY A 117 -17.86 -5.22 -17.88
CA GLY A 117 -18.26 -6.41 -18.63
C GLY A 117 -19.15 -6.01 -19.80
N HIS A 118 -18.96 -6.67 -20.96
CA HIS A 118 -19.86 -6.53 -22.10
C HIS A 118 -21.30 -6.73 -21.63
N ARG A 119 -22.13 -5.69 -21.78
CA ARG A 119 -23.58 -5.87 -21.85
C ARG A 119 -23.81 -6.79 -23.05
N HIS A 120 -24.26 -8.01 -22.80
CA HIS A 120 -25.01 -8.74 -23.80
C HIS A 120 -26.30 -7.97 -23.99
N ASP A 121 -26.34 -7.12 -25.03
CA ASP A 121 -27.59 -6.62 -25.56
C ASP A 121 -28.35 -7.83 -26.11
N THR A 122 -29.22 -8.40 -25.29
CA THR A 122 -30.32 -9.22 -25.77
C THR A 122 -31.29 -8.30 -26.48
N ALA A 123 -31.09 -8.14 -27.79
CA ALA A 123 -32.13 -7.72 -28.70
C ALA A 123 -33.16 -8.86 -28.80
N ARG A 124 -34.36 -8.64 -28.26
CA ARG A 124 -35.63 -9.18 -28.77
C ARG A 124 -36.71 -8.13 -28.56
#